data_AF-A0A958G0E9-F1
#
_entry.id   AF-A0A958G0E9-F1
#
_cell.length_a   1.000
_cell.length_b   1.000
_cell.length_c   1.000
_cell.angle_alpha   90.00
_cell.angle_beta   90.00
_cell.angle_gamma   90.00
#
_symmetry.space_group_name_H-M   'P 1'
#
loop_
_entity.id
_entity.type
_entity.pdbx_description
1 polymer ?
#
loop_
_entity_poly.entity_id
_entity_poly.type
_entity_poly.pdbx_seq_one_letter_code
_entity_poly.pdbx_strand_id
1 'polypeptide(L)' 'EGRLLGLLDREIPVIPIQTSDYPTPAERPPYSVLDKSETWGLLGQPARHWRVELRDMLAAEMSNHV' A
#
# COMPACT_ATOMS: atom_id res chain seq x y z
N GLU A 1 -2.01 -9.29 1.68
CA GLU A 1 -2.89 -8.83 2.78
C GLU A 1 -4.32 -9.37 2.63
N GLY A 2 -5.03 -9.16 1.52
CA GLY A 2 -6.43 -9.61 1.35
C GLY A 2 -6.70 -11.10 1.67
N ARG A 3 -5.89 -12.03 1.15
CA ARG A 3 -6.01 -13.47 1.48
C ARG A 3 -5.81 -13.77 2.98
N LEU A 4 -4.85 -13.10 3.61
CA LEU A 4 -4.53 -13.28 5.04
C LEU A 4 -5.67 -12.78 5.94
N LEU A 5 -6.38 -11.74 5.50
CA LEU A 5 -7.51 -11.15 6.23
C LEU A 5 -8.86 -11.77 5.87
N GLY A 6 -8.90 -12.81 5.03
CA GLY A 6 -10.15 -13.46 4.62
C GLY A 6 -11.01 -12.66 3.63
N LEU A 7 -10.49 -11.56 3.07
CA LEU A 7 -11.16 -10.76 2.04
C LEU A 7 -11.25 -11.45 0.68
N LEU A 8 -10.39 -12.45 0.46
CA LEU A 8 -10.35 -13.24 -0.76
C LEU A 8 -10.37 -14.72 -0.39
N ASP A 9 -11.25 -15.48 -1.02
CA ASP A 9 -11.37 -16.92 -0.79
C ASP A 9 -10.21 -17.71 -1.44
N ARG A 10 -9.54 -17.09 -2.41
CA ARG A 10 -8.45 -17.68 -3.17
C ARG A 10 -7.37 -16.67 -3.49
N GLU A 11 -6.19 -17.17 -3.81
CA GLU A 11 -5.13 -16.34 -4.37
C GLU A 11 -5.49 -15.92 -5.80
N ILE A 12 -5.19 -14.65 -6.11
CA ILE A 12 -5.32 -14.08 -7.45
C ILE A 12 -3.89 -13.81 -7.94
N PRO A 13 -3.44 -14.44 -9.03
CA PRO A 13 -2.12 -14.18 -9.59
C PRO A 13 -1.99 -12.71 -10.00
N VAL A 14 -0.97 -12.03 -9.49
CA VAL A 14 -0.61 -10.67 -9.88
C VAL A 14 0.71 -10.74 -10.64
N ILE A 15 0.66 -10.51 -11.94
CA ILE A 15 1.80 -10.63 -12.84
C ILE A 15 2.44 -9.24 -12.99
N PRO A 16 3.74 -9.06 -12.66
CA PRO A 16 4.41 -7.78 -12.85
C PRO A 16 4.58 -7.47 -14.34
N ILE A 17 4.42 -6.19 -14.70
CA ILE A 17 4.63 -5.67 -16.05
C ILE A 17 5.54 -4.43 -16.00
N GLN A 18 6.13 -4.06 -17.14
CA GLN A 18 6.90 -2.82 -17.25
C GLN A 18 5.95 -1.61 -17.39
N THR A 19 6.44 -0.42 -17.05
CA THR A 19 5.68 0.83 -17.25
C THR A 19 5.33 1.05 -18.74
N SER A 20 6.18 0.61 -19.66
CA SER A 20 5.92 0.66 -21.11
C SER A 20 4.75 -0.22 -21.56
N ASP A 21 4.45 -1.28 -20.82
CA ASP A 21 3.35 -2.20 -21.14
C ASP A 21 1.98 -1.60 -20.80
N TYR A 22 1.95 -0.50 -20.03
CA TYR A 22 0.74 0.22 -19.66
C TYR A 22 0.96 1.75 -19.67
N PRO A 23 0.93 2.39 -20.87
CA PRO A 23 1.22 3.80 -21.01
C PRO A 23 0.08 4.66 -20.46
N THR A 24 0.42 5.68 -19.68
CA THR A 24 -0.51 6.68 -19.14
C THR A 24 -0.16 8.08 -19.65
N PRO A 25 -1.13 9.01 -19.77
CA PRO A 25 -0.85 10.37 -20.26
C PRO A 25 0.16 11.15 -19.39
N ALA A 26 0.14 10.94 -18.08
CA ALA A 26 1.12 11.52 -17.17
C ALA A 26 2.34 10.60 -17.04
N GLU A 27 3.53 11.19 -17.12
CA GLU A 27 4.79 10.49 -16.90
C GLU A 27 4.93 10.07 -15.43
N ARG A 28 5.37 8.83 -15.22
CA ARG A 28 5.60 8.28 -13.89
C ARG A 28 7.10 8.24 -13.61
N PRO A 29 7.59 8.90 -12.54
CA PRO A 29 8.98 8.73 -12.12
C PRO A 29 9.24 7.26 -11.75
N PRO A 30 10.40 6.69 -12.13
CA PRO A 30 10.72 5.28 -11.85
C PRO A 30 10.90 5.01 -10.35
N TYR A 31 11.19 6.05 -9.56
CA TYR A 31 11.38 5.94 -8.12
C TYR A 31 10.85 7.21 -7.44
N SER A 32 10.01 7.05 -6.40
CA SER A 32 9.40 8.18 -5.68
C SER A 32 9.28 7.90 -4.18
N VAL A 33 10.16 7.08 -3.62
CA VAL A 33 10.23 6.89 -2.17
C VAL A 33 10.72 8.18 -1.53
N LEU A 34 9.97 8.70 -0.56
CA LEU A 34 10.28 9.93 0.16
C LEU A 34 11.13 9.64 1.40
N ASP A 35 12.12 10.50 1.64
CA ASP A 35 12.74 10.61 2.97
C ASP A 35 11.75 11.29 3.91
N LYS A 36 11.54 10.68 5.08
CA LYS A 36 10.58 11.12 6.09
C LYS A 36 11.23 11.43 7.44
N SER A 37 12.57 11.49 7.47
CA SER A 37 13.34 11.68 8.71
C SER A 37 12.94 12.97 9.44
N GLU A 38 12.73 14.07 8.71
CA GLU A 38 12.28 15.34 9.28
C GLU A 38 10.88 15.22 9.90
N THR A 39 9.93 14.62 9.19
CA THR A 39 8.56 14.41 9.69
C THR A 39 8.57 13.55 10.96
N TRP A 40 9.39 12.49 11.00
CA TRP A 40 9.53 11.65 12.20
C TRP A 40 10.14 12.41 13.38
N GLY A 41 11.12 13.28 13.10
CA GLY A 41 11.68 14.17 14.11
C GLY A 41 10.64 15.11 14.71
N LEU A 42 9.80 15.72 13.87
CA LEU A 42 8.73 16.63 14.30
C LEU A 42 7.62 15.92 15.10
N LEU A 43 7.27 14.69 14.71
CA LEU A 43 6.22 13.90 15.39
C LEU A 43 6.74 13.13 16.62
N GLY A 44 8.06 13.12 16.83
CA GLY A 44 8.71 12.40 17.93
C GLY A 44 8.68 10.87 17.82
N GLN A 45 8.27 10.32 16.68
CA GLN A 45 8.21 8.87 16.45
C GLN A 45 8.28 8.52 14.96
N PRO A 46 8.86 7.36 14.60
CA PRO A 46 8.82 6.85 13.24
C PRO A 46 7.41 6.41 12.86
N ALA A 47 7.08 6.52 11.57
CA ALA A 47 5.86 5.92 11.04
C ALA A 47 5.91 4.39 11.17
N ARG A 48 4.74 3.76 11.43
CA ARG A 48 4.61 2.30 11.37
C ARG A 48 4.90 1.82 9.95
N HIS A 49 5.38 0.58 9.84
CA HIS A 49 5.63 -0.05 8.54
C HIS A 49 4.32 -0.11 7.73
N TRP A 50 4.34 0.24 6.44
CA TRP A 50 3.13 0.42 5.61
C TRP A 50 2.19 -0.78 5.59
N ARG A 51 2.72 -2.01 5.69
CA ARG A 51 1.89 -3.22 5.76
C ARG A 51 1.01 -3.29 7.00
N VAL A 52 1.46 -2.70 8.12
CA VAL A 52 0.69 -2.68 9.35
C VAL A 52 -0.50 -1.73 9.19
N GLU A 53 -0.24 -0.50 8.72
CA GLU A 53 -1.29 0.49 8.41
C GLU A 53 -2.29 -0.04 7.37
N LEU A 54 -1.80 -0.75 6.34
CA LEU A 54 -2.67 -1.36 5.32
C LEU A 54 -3.63 -2.40 5.95
N ARG A 55 -3.16 -3.22 6.89
CA ARG A 55 -4.02 -4.20 7.56
C ARG A 55 -5.08 -3.55 8.42
N ASP A 56 -4.72 -2.49 9.15
CA ASP A 56 -5.67 -1.74 9.98
C ASP A 56 -6.77 -1.11 9.13
N MET A 57 -6.40 -0.48 8.00
CA MET A 57 -7.38 0.07 7.06
C MET A 57 -8.29 -1.02 6.48
N LEU A 58 -7.73 -2.13 5.99
CA LEU A 58 -8.52 -3.22 5.42
C LEU A 58 -9.49 -3.83 6.45
N ALA A 59 -9.06 -3.98 7.71
CA ALA A 59 -9.90 -4.48 8.79
C ALA A 59 -11.01 -3.48 9.18
N ALA A 60 -10.72 -2.17 9.14
CA ALA A 60 -11.72 -1.14 9.40
C ALA A 60 -12.83 -1.15 8.34
N GLU A 61 -12.48 -1.26 7.06
CA GLU A 61 -13.47 -1.34 5.96
C GLU A 61 -14.37 -2.58 6.07
N MET A 62 -13.84 -3.71 6.56
CA MET A 62 -14.64 -4.91 6.82
C MET A 62 -15.69 -4.69 7.91
N SER A 63 -15.36 -3.92 8.95
CA SER A 63 -16.29 -3.62 10.05
C SER A 63 -17.41 -2.68 9.62
N ASN A 64 -17.18 -1.85 8.60
CA ASN A 64 -18.16 -0.87 8.10
C ASN A 64 -19.20 -1.46 7.12
N HIS A 65 -18.99 -2.68 6.62
CA HIS A 65 -19.85 -3.33 5.63
C HIS A 65 -20.57 -4.58 6.19
N VAL A 66 -20.60 -4.73 7.52
CA VAL A 66 -21.41 -5.71 8.26
C VAL A 66 -22.55 -5.01 8.98
#